data_AF-E0RS74-F1
#
_entry.id   AF-E0RS74-F1
#
_cell.length_a   1.000
_cell.length_b   1.000
_cell.length_c   1.000
_cell.angle_alpha   90.00
_cell.angle_beta   90.00
_cell.angle_gamma   90.00
#
_symmetry.space_group_name_H-M   'P 1'
#
loop_
_entity.id
_entity.type
_entity.pdbx_description
1 polymer ?
#
loop_
_entity_poly.entity_id
_entity_poly.type
_entity_poly.pdbx_seq_one_letter_code
_entity_poly.pdbx_strand_id
1 'polypeptide(L)'
;MRRFRFPFARMLRLREHVEEQKKEALGKVVQERQEVDQAIRHVVAESVRALRQGREGGGLDLWTMQAAALYRERLERERDELLARRGRLEDEEARAREEFLKARAETQVFERLRDRCFQAYRKEWMKEDQKAVDEAAGIQYAATHVREDHDA
;
A
#
# COMPACT_ATOMS: atom_id res chain seq x y z
N MET A 1 13.07 30.64 -19.03
CA MET A 1 11.85 29.80 -18.98
C MET A 1 11.60 29.31 -17.56
N ARG A 2 10.35 29.31 -17.08
CA ARG A 2 10.01 28.88 -15.72
C ARG A 2 9.75 27.37 -15.68
N ARG A 3 10.42 26.64 -14.79
CA ARG A 3 10.15 25.20 -14.57
C ARG A 3 8.72 24.98 -14.07
N PHE A 4 8.10 23.87 -14.46
CA PHE A 4 6.78 23.45 -13.95
C PHE A 4 6.79 23.39 -12.43
N ARG A 5 5.76 23.96 -11.80
CA ARG A 5 5.53 23.89 -10.35
C ARG A 5 4.08 23.55 -10.11
N PHE A 6 3.84 22.40 -9.46
CA PHE A 6 2.50 22.00 -9.08
C PHE A 6 2.04 22.78 -7.83
N PRO A 7 0.92 23.53 -7.88
CA PRO A 7 0.48 24.36 -6.75
C PRO A 7 0.22 23.59 -5.45
N PHE A 8 -0.25 22.34 -5.56
CA PHE A 8 -0.59 21.50 -4.41
C PHE A 8 0.50 20.47 -4.06
N ALA A 9 1.75 20.69 -4.48
CA ALA A 9 2.85 19.75 -4.22
C ALA A 9 3.05 19.44 -2.73
N ARG A 10 2.84 20.41 -1.83
CA ARG A 10 2.90 20.18 -0.38
C ARG A 10 1.79 19.25 0.12
N MET A 11 0.57 19.46 -0.38
CA MET A 11 -0.58 18.63 -0.01
C MET A 11 -0.44 17.22 -0.55
N LEU A 12 0.02 17.05 -1.80
CA LEU A 12 0.30 15.74 -2.37
C LEU A 12 1.30 14.95 -1.53
N ARG A 13 2.42 15.57 -1.13
CA ARG A 13 3.40 14.92 -0.25
C ARG A 13 2.84 14.51 1.11
N LEU A 14 1.99 15.36 1.70
CA LEU A 14 1.32 15.01 2.96
C LEU A 14 0.41 13.80 2.78
N ARG A 15 -0.35 13.73 1.67
CA ARG A 15 -1.22 12.60 1.36
C ARG A 15 -0.44 11.32 1.09
N GLU A 16 0.63 11.38 0.30
CA GLU A 16 1.56 10.26 0.09
C GLU A 16 2.11 9.72 1.42
N HIS A 17 2.48 10.62 2.34
CA HIS A 17 2.95 10.20 3.66
C HIS A 17 1.86 9.50 4.50
N VAL A 18 0.64 10.05 4.50
CA VAL A 18 -0.50 9.43 5.21
C VAL A 18 -0.85 8.07 4.59
N GLU A 19 -0.84 7.94 3.27
CA GLU A 19 -1.03 6.67 2.58
C GLU A 19 -0.01 5.62 3.01
N GLU A 20 1.28 5.98 3.06
CA GLU A 20 2.33 5.05 3.49
C GLU A 20 2.15 4.64 4.95
N GLN A 21 1.83 5.58 5.85
CA GLN A 21 1.52 5.24 7.26
C GLN A 21 0.36 4.24 7.38
N LYS A 22 -0.71 4.40 6.59
CA LYS A 22 -1.85 3.48 6.61
C LYS A 22 -1.51 2.12 6.01
N LYS A 23 -0.66 2.09 4.98
CA LYS A 23 -0.13 0.86 4.40
C LYS A 23 0.76 0.10 5.38
N GLU A 24 1.64 0.79 6.11
CA GLU A 24 2.45 0.19 7.17
C GLU A 24 1.58 -0.38 8.29
N ALA A 25 0.55 0.36 8.72
CA ALA A 25 -0.39 -0.12 9.73
C ALA A 25 -1.13 -1.39 9.27
N LEU A 26 -1.62 -1.43 8.03
CA LEU A 26 -2.21 -2.63 7.45
C LEU A 26 -1.20 -3.79 7.40
N GLY A 27 0.04 -3.53 7.00
CA GLY A 27 1.10 -4.53 6.95
C GLY A 27 1.37 -5.19 8.32
N LYS A 28 1.39 -4.39 9.39
CA LYS A 28 1.57 -4.89 10.76
C LYS A 28 0.44 -5.83 11.19
N VAL A 29 -0.81 -5.45 10.95
CA VAL A 29 -1.97 -6.29 11.33
C VAL A 29 -1.98 -7.59 10.52
N VAL A 30 -1.67 -7.52 9.21
CA VAL A 30 -1.56 -8.72 8.37
C VAL A 30 -0.47 -9.66 8.87
N GLN A 31 0.69 -9.12 9.25
CA GLN A 31 1.78 -9.92 9.80
C GLN A 31 1.38 -10.60 11.12
N GLU A 32 0.79 -9.84 12.05
CA GLU A 32 0.34 -10.39 13.32
C GLU A 32 -0.71 -11.49 13.14
N ARG A 33 -1.65 -11.30 12.20
CA ARG A 33 -2.64 -12.34 11.86
C ARG A 33 -1.97 -13.60 11.31
N GLN A 34 -0.94 -13.47 10.48
CA GLN A 34 -0.20 -14.61 9.96
C GLN A 34 0.56 -15.36 11.06
N GLU A 35 1.13 -14.65 12.03
CA GLU A 35 1.79 -15.25 13.20
C GLU A 35 0.78 -16.04 14.05
N VAL A 36 -0.42 -15.48 14.28
CA VAL A 36 -1.50 -16.18 14.98
C VAL A 36 -2.00 -17.40 14.19
N ASP A 37 -2.14 -17.29 12.86
CA ASP A 37 -2.51 -18.43 12.00
C ASP A 37 -1.48 -19.57 12.11
N GLN A 38 -0.19 -19.24 12.20
CA GLN A 38 0.88 -20.22 12.40
C GLN A 38 0.81 -20.86 13.79
N ALA A 39 0.56 -20.07 14.84
CA ALA A 39 0.38 -20.58 16.19
C ALA A 39 -0.81 -21.55 16.29
N ILE A 40 -1.94 -21.24 15.66
CA ILE A 40 -3.10 -22.14 15.61
C ILE A 40 -2.74 -23.47 14.94
N ARG A 41 -2.03 -23.43 13.81
CA ARG A 41 -1.56 -24.65 13.12
C ARG A 41 -0.65 -25.48 14.02
N HIS A 42 0.21 -24.83 14.79
CA HIS A 42 1.08 -25.50 15.75
C HIS A 42 0.28 -26.21 16.85
N VAL A 43 -0.64 -25.50 17.52
CA VAL A 43 -1.51 -26.06 18.57
C VAL A 43 -2.36 -27.22 18.05
N VAL A 44 -2.89 -27.13 16.84
CA VAL A 44 -3.65 -28.22 16.20
C VAL A 44 -2.75 -29.43 15.94
N ALA A 45 -1.54 -29.22 15.43
CA ALA A 45 -0.58 -30.30 15.20
C ALA A 45 -0.17 -30.98 16.52
N GLU A 46 0.07 -30.22 17.58
CA GLU A 46 0.35 -30.75 18.91
C GLU A 46 -0.83 -31.54 19.49
N SER A 47 -2.05 -31.04 19.33
CA SER A 47 -3.27 -31.73 19.78
C SER A 47 -3.40 -33.10 19.10
N VAL A 48 -3.15 -33.18 17.79
CA VAL A 48 -3.17 -34.45 17.04
C VAL A 48 -2.06 -35.40 17.54
N ARG A 49 -0.86 -34.89 17.83
CA ARG A 49 0.25 -35.71 18.37
C ARG A 49 -0.09 -36.27 19.76
N ALA A 50 -0.62 -35.45 20.66
CA ALA A 50 -1.03 -35.87 21.99
C ALA A 50 -2.13 -36.95 21.95
N LEU A 51 -3.07 -36.82 21.01
CA LEU A 51 -4.12 -37.83 20.76
C LEU A 51 -3.55 -39.17 20.28
N ARG A 52 -2.51 -39.17 19.43
CA ARG A 52 -1.87 -40.41 18.93
C ARG A 52 -1.07 -41.12 20.02
N GLN A 53 -0.25 -40.37 20.76
CA GLN A 53 0.55 -40.93 21.86
C GLN A 53 -0.31 -41.60 22.93
N GLY A 54 -1.49 -41.03 23.24
CA GLY A 54 -2.43 -41.64 24.17
C GLY A 54 -3.13 -42.93 23.68
N ARG A 55 -3.10 -43.24 22.38
CA ARG A 55 -3.70 -44.46 21.81
C ARG A 55 -2.71 -45.62 21.65
N GLU A 56 -1.42 -45.30 21.50
CA GLU A 56 -0.36 -46.29 21.28
C GLU A 56 0.23 -46.85 22.60
N GLY A 57 0.04 -46.14 23.72
CA GLY A 57 0.48 -46.58 25.05
C GLY A 57 -0.48 -47.59 25.68
N GLY A 58 -0.19 -48.89 25.54
CA GLY A 58 -0.85 -49.93 26.33
C GLY A 58 -0.53 -49.78 27.83
N GLY A 59 -1.56 -49.71 28.67
CA GLY A 59 -1.43 -49.67 30.13
C GLY A 59 -0.85 -48.36 30.68
N LEU A 60 -1.56 -47.24 30.49
CA LEU A 60 -1.21 -45.97 31.11
C LEU A 60 -1.69 -45.93 32.57
N ASP A 61 -0.79 -45.62 33.50
CA ASP A 61 -1.14 -45.36 34.90
C ASP A 61 -2.03 -44.10 35.02
N LEU A 62 -2.87 -44.06 36.07
CA LEU A 62 -3.89 -43.04 36.32
C LEU A 62 -3.30 -41.62 36.27
N TRP A 63 -2.08 -41.44 36.80
CA TRP A 63 -1.36 -40.16 36.79
C TRP A 63 -1.03 -39.68 35.38
N THR A 64 -0.68 -40.60 34.47
CA THR A 64 -0.35 -40.27 33.08
C THR A 64 -1.62 -39.91 32.30
N MET A 65 -2.73 -40.59 32.59
CA MET A 65 -4.04 -40.24 32.03
C MET A 65 -4.50 -38.85 32.47
N GLN A 66 -4.33 -38.52 33.76
CA GLN A 66 -4.68 -37.21 34.30
C GLN A 66 -3.82 -36.09 33.68
N ALA A 67 -2.51 -36.30 33.58
CA ALA A 67 -1.60 -35.34 32.94
C ALA A 67 -1.95 -35.11 31.46
N ALA A 68 -2.28 -36.17 30.71
CA ALA A 68 -2.72 -36.06 29.32
C ALA A 68 -4.06 -35.34 29.16
N ALA A 69 -4.99 -35.50 30.10
CA ALA A 69 -6.26 -34.79 30.12
C ALA A 69 -6.05 -33.28 30.36
N LEU A 70 -5.25 -32.92 31.38
CA LEU A 70 -4.92 -31.52 31.68
C LEU A 70 -4.16 -30.85 30.53
N TYR A 71 -3.24 -31.57 29.89
CA TYR A 71 -2.51 -31.05 28.73
C TYR A 71 -3.44 -30.75 27.55
N ARG A 72 -4.42 -31.63 27.30
CA ARG A 72 -5.41 -31.45 26.24
C ARG A 72 -6.32 -30.26 26.52
N GLU A 73 -6.78 -30.13 27.76
CA GLU A 73 -7.58 -28.98 28.18
C GLU A 73 -6.80 -27.66 28.01
N ARG A 74 -5.49 -27.65 28.35
CA ARG A 74 -4.61 -26.51 28.09
C ARG A 74 -4.55 -26.17 26.59
N LEU A 75 -4.35 -27.15 25.72
CA LEU A 75 -4.29 -26.94 24.27
C LEU A 75 -5.62 -26.45 23.69
N GLU A 76 -6.76 -26.93 24.21
CA GLU A 76 -8.08 -26.46 23.80
C GLU A 76 -8.30 -25.00 24.19
N ARG A 77 -7.95 -24.61 25.42
CA ARG A 77 -8.01 -23.20 25.86
C ARG A 77 -7.09 -22.32 25.03
N GLU A 78 -5.85 -22.76 24.78
CA GLU A 78 -4.89 -22.03 23.96
C GLU A 78 -5.39 -21.84 22.52
N ARG A 79 -6.00 -22.88 21.93
CA ARG A 79 -6.65 -22.77 20.62
C ARG A 79 -7.77 -21.75 20.63
N ASP A 80 -8.65 -21.79 21.62
CA ASP A 80 -9.83 -20.91 21.69
C ASP A 80 -9.41 -19.45 21.88
N GLU A 81 -8.38 -19.18 22.69
CA GLU A 81 -7.77 -17.86 22.83
C GLU A 81 -7.17 -17.35 21.51
N LEU A 82 -6.43 -18.20 20.79
CA LEU A 82 -5.85 -17.86 19.50
C LEU A 82 -6.92 -17.62 18.44
N LEU A 83 -8.00 -18.40 18.41
CA LEU A 83 -9.13 -18.19 17.51
C LEU A 83 -9.85 -16.87 17.81
N ALA A 84 -10.07 -16.55 19.08
CA ALA A 84 -10.65 -15.27 19.48
C ALA A 84 -9.74 -14.09 19.09
N ARG A 85 -8.42 -14.23 19.24
CA ARG A 85 -7.45 -13.22 18.79
C ARG A 85 -7.45 -13.07 17.27
N ARG A 86 -7.49 -14.18 16.54
CA ARG A 86 -7.59 -14.20 15.07
C ARG A 86 -8.82 -13.45 14.58
N GLY A 87 -9.98 -13.65 15.20
CA GLY A 87 -11.20 -12.92 14.86
C GLY A 87 -11.06 -11.41 15.04
N ARG A 88 -10.46 -10.96 16.16
CA ARG A 88 -10.17 -9.52 16.38
C ARG A 88 -9.22 -8.95 15.32
N LEU A 89 -8.17 -9.70 14.97
CA LEU A 89 -7.21 -9.29 13.94
C LEU A 89 -7.84 -9.25 12.54
N GLU A 90 -8.81 -10.10 12.23
CA GLU A 90 -9.56 -10.04 10.97
C GLU A 90 -10.40 -8.75 10.89
N ASP A 91 -11.06 -8.36 11.97
CA ASP A 91 -11.80 -7.09 12.05
C ASP A 91 -10.87 -5.87 11.95
N GLU A 92 -9.73 -5.91 12.63
CA GLU A 92 -8.70 -4.86 12.57
C GLU A 92 -8.08 -4.76 11.17
N GLU A 93 -7.81 -5.89 10.50
CA GLU A 93 -7.28 -5.92 9.13
C GLU A 93 -8.28 -5.29 8.17
N ALA A 94 -9.57 -5.61 8.30
CA ALA A 94 -10.62 -5.06 7.46
C ALA A 94 -10.69 -3.53 7.61
N ARG A 95 -10.66 -3.02 8.85
CA ARG A 95 -10.65 -1.57 9.13
C ARG A 95 -9.39 -0.90 8.58
N ALA A 96 -8.21 -1.46 8.84
CA ALA A 96 -6.95 -0.91 8.34
C ALA A 96 -6.91 -0.89 6.80
N ARG A 97 -7.49 -1.91 6.16
CA ARG A 97 -7.61 -1.97 4.70
C ARG A 97 -8.52 -0.87 4.16
N GLU A 98 -9.67 -0.64 4.80
CA GLU A 98 -10.58 0.46 4.43
C GLU A 98 -9.90 1.82 4.55
N GLU A 99 -9.20 2.07 5.67
CA GLU A 99 -8.46 3.31 5.88
C GLU A 99 -7.35 3.53 4.84
N PHE A 100 -6.61 2.48 4.49
CA PHE A 100 -5.60 2.54 3.44
C PHE A 100 -6.22 2.86 2.07
N LEU A 101 -7.32 2.19 1.70
CA LEU A 101 -7.99 2.43 0.43
C LEU A 101 -8.53 3.87 0.33
N LYS A 102 -9.06 4.39 1.44
CA LYS A 102 -9.48 5.79 1.53
C LYS A 102 -8.31 6.75 1.34
N ALA A 103 -7.20 6.53 2.04
CA ALA A 103 -5.99 7.34 1.90
C ALA A 103 -5.45 7.30 0.46
N ARG A 104 -5.41 6.11 -0.17
CA ARG A 104 -5.01 5.93 -1.57
C ARG A 104 -5.91 6.70 -2.53
N ALA A 105 -7.22 6.62 -2.34
CA ALA A 105 -8.18 7.35 -3.17
C ALA A 105 -7.97 8.87 -3.07
N GLU A 106 -7.74 9.38 -1.85
CA GLU A 106 -7.44 10.79 -1.61
C GLU A 106 -6.12 11.22 -2.27
N THR A 107 -5.05 10.42 -2.20
CA THR A 107 -3.78 10.69 -2.90
C THR A 107 -3.96 10.74 -4.42
N GLN A 108 -4.69 9.77 -4.98
CA GLN A 108 -4.92 9.68 -6.44
C GLN A 108 -5.62 10.92 -7.00
N VAL A 109 -6.47 11.60 -6.24
CA VAL A 109 -7.09 12.87 -6.66
C VAL A 109 -6.01 13.93 -6.94
N PHE A 110 -5.00 14.04 -6.06
CA PHE A 110 -3.91 15.00 -6.23
C PHE A 110 -2.93 14.61 -7.34
N GLU A 111 -2.66 13.31 -7.51
CA GLU A 111 -1.86 12.81 -8.64
C GLU A 111 -2.52 13.19 -9.98
N ARG A 112 -3.82 12.90 -10.13
CA ARG A 112 -4.58 13.28 -11.33
C ARG A 112 -4.61 14.78 -11.56
N LEU A 113 -4.75 15.57 -10.50
CA LEU A 113 -4.73 17.04 -10.59
C LEU A 113 -3.36 17.55 -11.05
N ARG A 114 -2.27 16.99 -10.51
CA ARG A 114 -0.89 17.29 -10.94
C ARG A 114 -0.71 16.99 -12.42
N ASP A 115 -1.17 15.83 -12.88
CA ASP A 115 -1.00 15.41 -14.26
C ASP A 115 -1.78 16.33 -15.22
N ARG A 116 -3.00 16.74 -14.85
CA ARG A 116 -3.76 17.76 -15.61
C ARG A 116 -3.05 19.12 -15.65
N CYS A 117 -2.54 19.59 -14.51
CA CYS A 117 -1.76 20.83 -14.46
C CYS A 117 -0.50 20.76 -15.33
N PHE A 118 0.16 19.60 -15.35
CA PHE A 118 1.36 19.38 -16.15
C PHE A 118 1.03 19.38 -17.65
N GLN A 119 -0.07 18.73 -18.05
CA GLN A 119 -0.55 18.77 -19.43
C GLN A 119 -0.88 20.20 -19.89
N ALA A 120 -1.54 20.99 -19.04
CA ALA A 120 -1.84 22.39 -19.35
C ALA A 120 -0.55 23.21 -19.50
N TYR A 121 0.40 23.06 -18.58
CA TYR A 121 1.72 23.69 -18.69
C TYR A 121 2.45 23.33 -19.99
N ARG A 122 2.44 22.04 -20.38
CA ARG A 122 3.06 21.60 -21.64
C ARG A 122 2.40 22.21 -22.86
N LYS A 123 1.07 22.34 -22.88
CA LYS A 123 0.34 22.97 -23.99
C LYS A 123 0.71 24.45 -24.13
N GLU A 124 0.74 25.19 -23.04
CA GLU A 124 1.15 26.60 -23.07
C GLU A 124 2.61 26.76 -23.48
N TRP A 125 3.51 25.90 -22.98
CA TRP A 125 4.90 25.89 -23.40
C TRP A 125 5.06 25.65 -24.91
N MET A 126 4.34 24.67 -25.48
CA MET A 126 4.36 24.43 -26.93
C MET A 126 3.84 25.63 -27.74
N LYS A 127 2.83 26.33 -27.25
CA LYS A 127 2.32 27.54 -27.91
C LYS A 127 3.33 28.69 -27.88
N GLU A 128 3.96 28.92 -26.72
CA GLU A 128 5.00 29.95 -26.59
C GLU A 128 6.20 29.64 -27.48
N ASP A 129 6.62 28.37 -27.54
CA ASP A 129 7.73 27.91 -28.38
C ASP A 129 7.41 28.08 -29.88
N GLN A 130 6.22 27.65 -30.33
CA GLN A 130 5.79 27.85 -31.70
C GLN A 130 5.75 29.34 -32.08
N LYS A 131 5.23 30.19 -31.19
CA LYS A 131 5.20 31.64 -31.41
C LYS A 131 6.60 32.23 -31.58
N ALA A 132 7.56 31.80 -30.76
CA ALA A 132 8.94 32.25 -30.88
C ALA A 132 9.61 31.80 -32.19
N VAL A 133 9.29 30.58 -32.67
CA VAL A 133 9.76 30.07 -33.96
C VAL A 133 9.16 30.88 -35.12
N ASP A 134 7.85 31.13 -35.10
CA ASP A 134 7.16 31.90 -36.14
C ASP A 134 7.68 33.35 -36.20
N GLU A 135 7.90 33.98 -35.04
CA GLU A 135 8.49 35.32 -34.96
C GLU A 135 9.92 35.36 -35.53
N ALA A 136 10.76 34.37 -35.21
CA ALA A 136 12.11 34.26 -35.74
C ALA A 136 12.11 34.07 -37.27
N ALA A 137 11.22 33.23 -37.79
CA ALA A 137 11.06 33.02 -39.23
C ALA A 137 10.59 34.30 -39.94
N GLY A 138 9.65 35.05 -39.35
CA GLY A 138 9.19 36.33 -39.87
C GLY A 138 10.29 37.40 -39.92
N ILE A 139 11.12 37.50 -38.88
CA ILE A 139 12.29 38.40 -38.86
C ILE A 139 13.28 38.02 -39.95
N GLN A 140 13.57 36.73 -40.11
CA GLN A 140 14.51 36.25 -41.12
C GLN A 140 13.99 36.50 -42.55
N TYR A 141 12.70 36.27 -42.80
CA TYR A 141 12.06 36.57 -44.08
C TYR A 141 12.08 38.07 -44.41
N ALA A 142 11.77 38.93 -43.44
CA ALA A 142 11.86 40.37 -43.62
C ALA A 142 13.30 40.83 -43.92
N ALA A 143 14.28 40.24 -43.25
CA ALA A 143 15.69 40.56 -43.46
C ALA A 143 16.24 40.11 -44.84
N THR A 144 15.70 39.04 -45.44
CA THR A 144 16.09 38.61 -46.78
C THR A 144 15.40 39.42 -47.88
N HIS A 145 14.12 39.74 -47.75
CA HIS A 145 13.40 40.55 -48.74
C HIS A 145 13.88 42.01 -48.79
N VAL A 146 14.19 42.63 -47.65
CA VAL A 146 14.76 44.00 -47.62
C VAL A 146 16.14 44.07 -48.30
N ARG A 147 16.87 42.96 -48.38
CA ARG A 147 18.14 42.86 -49.12
C ARG A 147 17.94 42.79 -50.63
N GLU A 148 16.93 42.06 -51.09
CA GLU A 148 16.61 41.94 -52.51
C GLU A 148 16.06 43.25 -53.10
N ASP A 149 15.31 44.04 -52.31
CA ASP A 149 14.79 45.35 -52.73
C ASP A 149 15.85 46.46 -52.76
N HIS A 150 17.02 46.26 -52.15
CA HIS A 150 18.12 47.24 -52.13
C HIS A 150 19.18 47.00 -53.21
N ASP A 151 19.18 45.83 -53.84
CA ASP A 151 20.12 45.41 -54.90
C ASP A 151 19.50 45.51 -56.33
N ALA A 152 18.32 46.11 -56.47
CA ALA A 152 17.64 46.43 -57.73
C ALA A 152 17.63 47.95 -58.02
#